data_AF-A0A9N7NXT7-F1
#
_entry.id   AF-A0A9N7NXT7-F1
#
_cell.length_a   1.000
_cell.length_b   1.000
_cell.length_c   1.000
_cell.angle_alpha   90.00
_cell.angle_beta   90.00
_cell.angle_gamma   90.00
#
_symmetry.space_group_name_H-M   'P 1'
#
loop_
_entity.id
_entity.type
_entity.pdbx_description
1 polymer ?
#
loop_
_entity_poly.entity_id
_entity_poly.type
_entity_poly.pdbx_seq_one_letter_code
_entity_poly.pdbx_strand_id
1 'polypeptide(L)'
;MPRWTKLAVRNSMFCVINNISEQCAQIDDKKFMMNKLWSDIHVCMGLVEVRMDLIVEFFKLVGDHKHKILIEEEGGSDKTDKEQSFESFVGMSAPQEIHIQPPTQSKNKGSGKRLNSDKEKSIEQSQSKRRICKTCGERASHNARTCPKKQ
;
A
#
# COMPACT_ATOMS: atom_id res chain seq x y z
N MET A 1 6.91 17.94 -11.46
CA MET A 1 6.39 16.70 -10.82
C MET A 1 5.05 16.37 -11.45
N PRO A 2 4.95 15.42 -12.39
CA PRO A 2 3.67 15.08 -12.99
C PRO A 2 2.82 14.36 -11.94
N ARG A 3 1.65 14.93 -11.69
CA ARG A 3 0.57 14.45 -10.85
C ARG A 3 0.04 13.12 -11.42
N TRP A 4 0.16 12.04 -10.64
CA TRP A 4 -0.52 10.74 -10.75
C TRP A 4 -1.02 10.34 -12.15
N THR A 5 -0.22 9.54 -12.85
CA THR A 5 -0.58 8.94 -14.13
C THR A 5 -1.68 7.89 -13.92
N LYS A 6 -2.77 8.02 -14.69
CA LYS A 6 -4.00 7.19 -14.71
C LYS A 6 -3.79 5.68 -15.00
N LEU A 7 -2.55 5.20 -15.03
CA LEU A 7 -2.16 3.83 -15.42
C LEU A 7 -1.88 2.89 -14.24
N ALA A 8 -2.05 3.35 -12.99
CA ALA A 8 -1.73 2.56 -11.79
C ALA A 8 -2.64 1.34 -11.55
N VAL A 9 -3.75 1.19 -12.29
CA VAL A 9 -4.73 0.10 -12.05
C VAL A 9 -4.57 -1.07 -13.03
N ARG A 10 -3.41 -1.21 -13.69
CA ARG A 10 -3.14 -2.38 -14.55
C ARG A 10 -2.47 -3.54 -13.80
N ASN A 11 -2.64 -3.65 -12.50
CA ASN A 11 -2.45 -4.93 -11.81
C ASN A 11 -3.82 -5.59 -11.69
N SER A 12 -3.99 -6.63 -12.49
CA SER A 12 -5.25 -7.28 -12.86
C SER A 12 -6.06 -7.73 -11.64
N MET A 13 -7.23 -7.10 -11.42
CA MET A 13 -8.26 -7.57 -10.49
C MET A 13 -8.61 -9.05 -10.70
N PHE A 14 -8.38 -9.60 -11.90
CA PHE A 14 -8.64 -11.00 -12.24
C PHE A 14 -7.82 -11.99 -11.40
N CYS A 15 -6.55 -11.69 -11.09
CA CYS A 15 -5.73 -12.59 -10.27
C CYS A 15 -6.22 -12.66 -8.81
N VAL A 16 -6.79 -11.56 -8.31
CA VAL A 16 -7.35 -11.50 -6.96
C VAL A 16 -8.66 -12.27 -6.89
N ILE A 17 -9.53 -12.13 -7.90
CA ILE A 17 -10.82 -12.86 -7.97
C ILE A 17 -10.60 -14.37 -8.11
N ASN A 18 -9.65 -14.81 -8.94
CA ASN A 18 -9.34 -16.24 -9.09
C ASN A 18 -8.77 -16.84 -7.82
N ASN A 19 -7.85 -16.14 -7.13
CA ASN A 19 -7.34 -16.58 -5.82
C ASN A 19 -8.45 -16.69 -4.77
N ILE A 20 -9.38 -15.73 -4.73
CA ILE A 20 -10.52 -15.77 -3.80
C ILE A 20 -11.43 -16.96 -4.13
N SER A 21 -11.73 -17.18 -5.41
CA SER A 21 -12.60 -18.29 -5.84
C SER A 21 -11.98 -19.66 -5.52
N GLU A 22 -10.67 -19.82 -5.72
CA GLU A 22 -9.95 -21.06 -5.42
C GLU A 22 -9.84 -21.31 -3.91
N GLN A 23 -9.60 -20.26 -3.11
CA GLN A 23 -9.64 -20.35 -1.65
C GLN A 23 -11.04 -20.71 -1.13
N CYS A 24 -12.11 -20.18 -1.73
CA CYS A 24 -13.48 -20.55 -1.38
C CYS A 24 -13.76 -22.04 -1.66
N ALA A 25 -13.33 -22.55 -2.81
CA ALA A 25 -13.49 -23.97 -3.15
C ALA A 25 -12.73 -24.88 -2.14
N GLN A 26 -11.49 -24.52 -1.79
CA GLN A 26 -10.71 -25.25 -0.79
C GLN A 26 -11.35 -25.24 0.61
N ILE A 27 -11.98 -24.12 0.99
CA ILE A 27 -12.70 -24.00 2.27
C ILE A 27 -13.91 -24.95 2.29
N ASP A 28 -14.64 -25.05 1.18
CA ASP A 28 -15.82 -25.90 1.08
C ASP A 28 -15.45 -27.40 1.06
N ASP A 29 -14.38 -27.78 0.36
CA ASP A 29 -13.84 -29.14 0.38
C ASP A 29 -13.37 -29.54 1.80
N LYS A 30 -12.64 -28.64 2.48
CA LYS A 30 -12.19 -28.88 3.86
C LYS A 30 -13.38 -29.07 4.82
N LYS A 31 -14.41 -28.22 4.71
CA LYS A 31 -15.63 -28.35 5.53
C LYS A 31 -16.34 -29.67 5.27
N PHE A 32 -16.47 -30.07 4.01
CA PHE A 32 -17.07 -31.36 3.65
C PHE A 32 -16.31 -32.52 4.27
N MET A 33 -14.98 -32.55 4.13
CA MET A 33 -14.13 -33.61 4.69
C MET A 33 -14.22 -33.66 6.21
N MET A 34 -14.22 -32.51 6.89
CA MET A 34 -14.38 -32.45 8.35
C MET A 34 -15.75 -32.96 8.79
N ASN A 35 -16.83 -32.55 8.12
CA ASN A 35 -18.17 -33.03 8.46
C ASN A 35 -18.31 -34.53 8.25
N LYS A 36 -17.71 -35.06 7.18
CA LYS A 36 -17.70 -36.50 6.89
C LYS A 36 -16.94 -37.26 7.99
N LEU A 37 -15.74 -36.79 8.35
CA LEU A 37 -14.94 -37.37 9.43
C LEU A 37 -15.70 -37.37 10.77
N TRP A 38 -16.32 -36.25 11.13
CA TRP A 38 -17.14 -36.16 12.34
C TRP A 38 -18.27 -37.18 12.34
N SER A 39 -18.98 -37.30 11.22
CA SER A 39 -20.07 -38.27 11.08
C SER A 39 -19.59 -39.70 11.27
N ASP A 40 -18.46 -40.05 10.65
CA ASP A 40 -17.88 -41.40 10.74
C ASP A 40 -17.41 -41.72 12.17
N ILE A 41 -16.80 -40.77 12.88
CA ILE A 41 -16.44 -40.93 14.30
C ILE A 41 -17.68 -41.16 15.16
N HIS A 42 -18.75 -40.40 14.94
CA HIS A 42 -20.00 -40.59 15.68
C HIS A 42 -20.62 -41.96 15.44
N VAL A 43 -20.57 -42.48 14.21
CA VAL A 43 -21.01 -43.85 13.91
C VAL A 43 -20.14 -44.87 14.65
N CYS A 44 -18.81 -44.72 14.62
CA CYS A 44 -17.90 -45.60 15.35
C CYS A 44 -18.19 -45.63 16.85
N MET A 45 -18.52 -44.49 17.47
CA MET A 45 -18.88 -44.43 18.90
C MET A 45 -20.06 -45.36 19.23
N GLY A 46 -21.12 -45.35 18.41
CA GLY A 46 -22.26 -46.25 18.59
C GLY A 46 -21.92 -47.73 18.34
N LEU A 47 -20.95 -48.02 17.47
CA LEU A 47 -20.49 -49.39 17.20
C LEU A 47 -19.64 -49.96 18.35
N VAL A 48 -18.78 -49.14 18.96
CA VAL A 48 -17.90 -49.59 20.06
C VAL A 48 -18.60 -49.62 21.41
N GLU A 49 -19.68 -48.86 21.60
CA GLU A 49 -20.41 -48.71 22.87
C GLU A 49 -20.82 -50.04 23.53
N VAL A 50 -21.03 -51.08 22.73
CA VAL A 50 -21.48 -52.40 23.19
C VAL A 50 -20.37 -53.19 23.90
N ARG A 51 -19.10 -52.85 23.66
CA ARG A 51 -17.94 -53.70 24.01
C ARG A 51 -16.79 -52.89 24.59
N MET A 52 -16.52 -53.08 25.87
CA MET A 52 -15.46 -52.39 26.61
C MET A 52 -14.07 -52.54 25.99
N ASP A 53 -13.77 -53.70 25.42
CA ASP A 53 -12.49 -53.95 24.75
C ASP A 53 -12.32 -53.09 23.49
N LEU A 54 -13.38 -52.94 22.70
CA LEU A 54 -13.39 -52.06 21.53
C LEU A 54 -13.33 -50.57 21.93
N ILE A 55 -13.97 -50.19 23.02
CA ILE A 55 -13.89 -48.82 23.56
C ILE A 55 -12.44 -48.49 23.94
N VAL A 56 -11.76 -49.41 24.65
CA VAL A 56 -10.37 -49.23 25.07
C VAL A 56 -9.43 -49.16 23.87
N GLU A 57 -9.64 -49.99 22.86
CA GLU A 57 -8.84 -49.98 21.62
C GLU A 57 -9.04 -48.68 20.84
N PHE A 58 -10.29 -48.24 20.65
CA PHE A 58 -10.61 -47.00 19.95
C PHE A 58 -10.08 -45.77 20.70
N PHE A 59 -10.19 -45.76 22.04
CA PHE A 59 -9.64 -44.69 22.87
C PHE A 59 -8.12 -44.57 22.71
N LYS A 60 -7.40 -45.70 22.73
CA LYS A 60 -5.95 -45.73 22.49
C LYS A 60 -5.61 -45.22 21.09
N LEU A 61 -6.31 -45.69 20.07
CA LEU A 61 -6.09 -45.26 18.68
C LEU A 61 -6.22 -43.75 18.51
N VAL A 62 -7.29 -43.16 19.07
CA VAL A 62 -7.51 -41.70 19.03
C VAL A 62 -6.44 -40.96 19.83
N GLY A 63 -6.06 -41.49 21.00
CA GLY A 63 -4.98 -40.94 21.82
C GLY A 63 -3.63 -40.91 21.10
N ASP A 64 -3.27 -42.02 20.45
CA ASP A 64 -2.02 -42.16 19.70
C ASP A 64 -1.99 -41.21 18.49
N HIS A 65 -3.10 -41.10 17.76
CA HIS A 65 -3.20 -40.14 16.66
C HIS A 65 -3.12 -38.69 17.13
N LYS A 66 -3.79 -38.34 18.24
CA LYS A 66 -3.69 -37.01 18.85
C LYS A 66 -2.24 -36.68 19.21
N HIS A 67 -1.52 -37.63 19.81
CA HIS A 67 -0.13 -37.43 20.20
C HIS A 67 0.80 -37.25 18.98
N LYS A 68 0.58 -38.01 17.90
CA LYS A 68 1.32 -37.82 16.64
C LYS A 68 1.11 -36.44 16.04
N ILE A 69 -0.13 -35.95 16.00
CA ILE A 69 -0.45 -34.60 15.49
C ILE A 69 0.26 -33.51 16.31
N LEU A 70 0.23 -33.62 17.65
CA LEU A 70 0.89 -32.64 18.52
C LEU A 70 2.42 -32.66 18.37
N ILE A 71 3.03 -33.85 18.20
CA ILE A 71 4.47 -33.96 17.94
C ILE A 71 4.84 -33.41 16.56
N GLU A 72 4.01 -33.60 15.53
CA GLU A 72 4.24 -33.02 14.21
C GLU A 72 4.14 -31.48 14.25
N GLU A 73 3.25 -30.92 15.06
CA GLU A 73 3.16 -29.46 15.28
C GLU A 73 4.34 -28.90 16.09
N GLU A 74 4.84 -29.63 17.11
CA GLU A 74 6.00 -29.20 17.92
C GLU A 74 7.36 -29.49 17.25
N GLY A 75 7.47 -30.57 16.47
CA GLY A 75 8.61 -30.86 15.59
C GLY A 75 8.65 -29.96 14.35
N GLY A 76 7.51 -29.35 14.04
CA GLY A 76 7.33 -28.23 13.13
C GLY A 76 7.38 -26.86 13.83
N SER A 77 7.86 -26.78 15.09
CA SER A 77 8.39 -25.54 15.63
C SER A 77 9.72 -25.21 14.93
N ASP A 78 9.65 -25.05 13.61
CA ASP A 78 10.16 -23.82 13.07
C ASP A 78 9.52 -22.74 13.95
N LYS A 79 10.34 -22.21 14.86
CA LYS A 79 10.31 -20.77 15.10
C LYS A 79 10.35 -20.20 13.69
N THR A 80 9.21 -20.05 13.02
CA THR A 80 9.15 -19.37 11.74
C THR A 80 9.79 -18.06 12.09
N ASP A 81 11.02 -17.90 11.61
CA ASP A 81 11.86 -16.83 12.08
C ASP A 81 11.01 -15.60 11.87
N LYS A 82 10.84 -14.76 12.90
CA LYS A 82 9.87 -13.65 12.76
C LYS A 82 10.17 -12.89 11.47
N GLU A 83 11.45 -12.81 11.13
CA GLU A 83 11.96 -12.44 9.81
C GLU A 83 11.30 -13.19 8.65
N GLN A 84 11.38 -14.51 8.51
CA GLN A 84 10.72 -15.26 7.43
C GLN A 84 9.23 -14.95 7.30
N SER A 85 8.52 -14.76 8.42
CA SER A 85 7.09 -14.40 8.38
C SER A 85 6.87 -12.98 7.82
N PHE A 86 7.73 -12.02 8.18
CA PHE A 86 7.72 -10.67 7.64
C PHE A 86 8.14 -10.63 6.16
N GLU A 87 9.18 -11.37 5.80
CA GLU A 87 9.69 -11.45 4.43
C GLU A 87 8.65 -12.05 3.47
N SER A 88 7.93 -13.08 3.90
CA SER A 88 6.82 -13.68 3.15
C SER A 88 5.66 -12.70 2.97
N PHE A 89 5.29 -11.97 4.03
CA PHE A 89 4.21 -10.98 3.97
C PHE A 89 4.54 -9.77 3.09
N VAL A 90 5.77 -9.25 3.18
CA VAL A 90 6.24 -8.09 2.41
C VAL A 90 6.69 -8.49 0.99
N GLY A 91 7.06 -9.76 0.78
CA GLY A 91 7.58 -10.31 -0.47
C GLY A 91 9.04 -9.93 -0.76
N MET A 92 9.78 -9.45 0.25
CA MET A 92 11.19 -9.06 0.13
C MET A 92 11.94 -9.43 1.39
N SER A 93 13.18 -9.90 1.21
CA SER A 93 14.09 -10.17 2.31
C SER A 93 14.69 -8.89 2.89
N ALA A 94 15.02 -8.91 4.18
CA ALA A 94 15.71 -7.77 4.79
C ALA A 94 17.10 -7.59 4.16
N PRO A 95 17.49 -6.36 3.75
CA PRO A 95 18.84 -6.12 3.25
C PRO A 95 19.87 -6.25 4.37
N GLN A 96 21.01 -6.89 4.09
CA GLN A 96 22.11 -7.10 5.06
C GLN A 96 22.72 -5.79 5.59
N GLU A 97 22.66 -4.72 4.81
CA GLU A 97 23.22 -3.41 5.16
C GLU A 97 22.21 -2.31 4.87
N ILE A 98 21.87 -1.51 5.89
CA ILE A 98 20.92 -0.40 5.79
C ILE A 98 21.71 0.91 5.88
N HIS A 99 21.88 1.59 4.76
CA HIS A 99 22.50 2.91 4.73
C HIS A 99 21.45 4.01 4.97
N ILE A 100 21.21 4.36 6.23
CA ILE A 100 20.27 5.43 6.61
C ILE A 100 20.92 6.79 6.31
N GLN A 101 20.45 7.48 5.28
CA GLN A 101 20.84 8.88 5.06
C GLN A 101 19.95 9.82 5.89
N PRO A 102 20.51 10.89 6.48
CA PRO A 102 19.71 11.93 7.09
C PRO A 102 18.67 12.45 6.07
N PRO A 103 17.40 12.63 6.45
CA PRO A 103 16.42 13.22 5.55
C PRO A 103 16.94 14.58 5.10
N THR A 104 16.79 14.87 3.81
CA THR A 104 17.21 16.15 3.26
C THR A 104 16.50 17.25 4.04
N GLN A 105 17.27 18.17 4.66
CA GLN A 105 16.68 19.25 5.46
C GLN A 105 15.61 19.97 4.63
N SER A 106 14.36 19.80 5.04
CA SER A 106 13.25 20.48 4.36
C SER A 106 13.34 21.96 4.67
N LYS A 107 13.44 22.81 3.65
CA LYS A 107 13.28 24.26 3.78
C LYS A 107 11.78 24.58 3.88
N ASN A 108 11.15 24.14 4.97
CA ASN A 108 9.73 24.38 5.24
C ASN A 108 9.47 25.83 5.69
N LYS A 109 10.48 26.48 6.27
CA LYS A 109 10.50 27.92 6.46
C LYS A 109 10.83 28.55 5.11
N GLY A 110 9.83 29.19 4.50
CA GLY A 110 10.01 29.96 3.27
C GLY A 110 11.25 30.86 3.37
N SER A 111 11.78 31.30 2.23
CA SER A 111 13.11 31.95 2.09
C SER A 111 13.40 33.17 3.01
N GLY A 112 12.50 33.57 3.90
CA GLY A 112 12.55 34.80 4.69
C GLY A 112 12.30 36.04 3.82
N LYS A 113 12.31 35.88 2.49
CA LYS A 113 11.99 36.90 1.52
C LYS A 113 10.48 37.14 1.55
N ARG A 114 10.12 38.40 1.81
CA ARG A 114 8.74 38.87 1.72
C ARG A 114 8.25 38.70 0.28
N LEU A 115 7.04 38.18 0.12
CA LEU A 115 6.35 38.20 -1.18
C LEU A 115 5.79 39.60 -1.40
N ASN A 116 6.09 40.23 -2.53
CA ASN A 116 5.53 41.53 -2.86
C ASN A 116 4.02 41.41 -3.09
N SER A 117 3.26 42.33 -2.49
CA SER A 117 1.82 42.44 -2.73
C SER A 117 1.57 42.86 -4.19
N ASP A 118 0.41 42.52 -4.73
CA ASP A 118 0.02 42.97 -6.07
C ASP A 118 -0.05 44.50 -6.16
N LYS A 119 -0.35 45.18 -5.04
CA LYS A 119 -0.24 46.63 -4.94
C LYS A 119 1.19 47.12 -5.18
N GLU A 120 2.17 46.47 -4.59
CA GLU A 120 3.58 46.85 -4.72
C GLU A 120 4.12 46.59 -6.11
N LYS A 121 3.77 45.42 -6.70
CA LYS A 121 4.08 45.11 -8.10
C LYS A 121 3.46 46.14 -9.05
N SER A 122 2.21 46.54 -8.80
CA SER A 122 1.52 47.56 -9.60
C SER A 122 2.17 48.93 -9.47
N ILE A 123 2.66 49.30 -8.28
CA ILE A 123 3.37 50.57 -8.06
C ILE A 123 4.69 50.56 -8.84
N GLU A 124 5.53 49.53 -8.70
CA GLU A 124 6.78 49.39 -9.45
C GLU A 124 6.54 49.41 -10.98
N GLN A 125 5.49 48.73 -11.46
CA GLN A 125 5.14 48.72 -12.88
C GLN A 125 4.59 50.07 -13.36
N SER A 126 3.85 50.79 -12.52
CA SER A 126 3.36 52.14 -12.83
C SER A 126 4.48 53.18 -12.84
N GLN A 127 5.59 52.93 -12.13
CA GLN A 127 6.81 53.70 -12.25
C GLN A 127 7.55 53.44 -13.58
N SER A 128 7.02 52.61 -14.48
CA SER A 128 7.60 52.41 -15.81
C SER A 128 7.72 53.75 -16.56
N LYS A 129 8.97 54.18 -16.71
CA LYS A 129 9.56 54.74 -17.93
C LYS A 129 8.54 55.28 -18.94
N ARG A 130 8.30 56.61 -18.91
CA ARG A 130 7.40 57.40 -19.78
C ARG A 130 7.30 56.83 -21.22
N ARG A 131 6.13 56.85 -21.85
CA ARG A 131 5.97 56.33 -23.23
C ARG A 131 6.86 57.12 -24.21
N ILE A 132 7.48 56.44 -25.17
CA ILE A 132 8.24 57.09 -26.25
C ILE A 132 7.25 57.54 -27.33
N CYS A 133 7.32 58.80 -27.73
CA CYS A 133 6.52 59.33 -28.83
C CYS A 133 7.04 58.80 -30.17
N LYS A 134 6.17 58.17 -30.98
CA LYS A 134 6.57 57.64 -32.30
C LYS A 134 6.95 58.72 -33.32
N THR A 135 6.47 59.95 -33.15
CA THR A 135 6.73 61.06 -34.09
C THR A 135 8.07 61.73 -33.85
N CYS A 136 8.48 61.93 -32.58
CA CYS A 136 9.72 62.64 -32.25
C CYS A 136 10.77 61.79 -31.53
N GLY A 137 10.46 60.54 -31.18
CA GLY A 137 11.37 59.63 -30.46
C GLY A 137 11.62 59.99 -29.00
N GLU A 138 11.02 61.05 -28.47
CA GLU A 138 11.26 61.50 -27.09
C GLU A 138 10.38 60.77 -26.07
N ARG A 139 10.93 60.63 -24.85
CA ARG A 139 10.26 60.01 -23.72
C ARG A 139 9.43 61.01 -22.92
N ALA A 140 8.27 61.38 -23.47
CA ALA A 140 7.47 62.50 -22.98
C ALA A 140 6.03 62.10 -22.61
N SER A 141 5.27 63.03 -22.02
CA SER A 141 3.86 62.82 -21.64
C SER A 141 2.87 62.97 -22.82
N HIS A 142 3.37 63.20 -24.04
CA HIS A 142 2.56 63.31 -25.25
C HIS A 142 2.68 62.03 -26.10
N ASN A 143 1.69 61.78 -26.94
CA ASN A 143 1.71 60.68 -27.90
C ASN A 143 1.92 61.21 -29.33
N ALA A 144 1.99 60.32 -30.33
CA ALA A 144 2.19 60.73 -31.72
C ALA A 144 1.07 61.65 -32.28
N ARG A 145 -0.14 61.58 -31.72
CA ARG A 145 -1.30 62.39 -32.14
C ARG A 145 -1.26 63.80 -31.54
N THR A 146 -0.75 63.92 -30.32
CA THR A 146 -0.61 65.19 -29.58
C THR A 146 0.83 65.70 -29.58
N CYS A 147 1.66 65.20 -30.50
CA CYS A 147 3.06 65.59 -30.54
C CYS A 147 3.18 67.03 -31.05
N PRO A 148 3.84 67.93 -30.32
CA PRO A 148 4.02 69.32 -30.74
C PRO A 148 4.93 69.46 -31.97
N LYS A 149 5.73 68.43 -32.27
CA LYS A 149 6.58 68.35 -33.47
C LYS A 149 5.85 67.72 -34.67
N LYS A 150 4.55 67.44 -34.56
CA LYS A 150 3.73 66.96 -35.67
C LYS A 150 3.33 68.15 -36.53
N GLN A 151 4.07 68.39 -37.61
CA GLN A 151 3.62 69.23 -38.73
C GLN A 151 2.77 68.40 -39.69
#